data_AF-A0A7X8JP32-F1
#
_entry.id   AF-A0A7X8JP32-F1
#
_cell.length_a   1.000
_cell.length_b   1.000
_cell.length_c   1.000
_cell.angle_alpha   90.00
_cell.angle_beta   90.00
_cell.angle_gamma   90.00
#
_symmetry.space_group_name_H-M   'P 1'
#
loop_
_entity.id
_entity.type
_entity.pdbx_description
1 polymer ?
#
loop_
_entity_poly.entity_id
_entity_poly.type
_entity_poly.pdbx_seq_one_letter_code
_entity_poly.pdbx_strand_id
1 'polypeptide(L)'
;HMNLEEHLSKIQYQHLLRVAIQEGCNYFTFNIPNTVCNVCGHIDKNNLKTCPKCNSHDIDYLTRIIGYMKRVSNFSQSRQLEANKRHYATISQL
;
A
#
# COMPACT_ATOMS: atom_id res chain seq x y z
N HIS A 1 10.50 -1.41 -2.97
CA HIS A 1 9.05 -1.14 -3.14
C HIS A 1 8.75 0.24 -2.58
N MET A 2 8.18 1.13 -3.39
CA MET A 2 7.86 2.50 -3.00
C MET A 2 6.49 2.56 -2.36
N ASN A 3 6.41 3.01 -1.12
CA ASN A 3 5.15 3.13 -0.38
C ASN A 3 4.48 4.46 -0.72
N LEU A 4 3.23 4.43 -1.17
CA LEU A 4 2.45 5.62 -1.53
C LEU A 4 1.14 5.62 -0.76
N GLU A 5 0.71 6.80 -0.30
CA GLU A 5 -0.56 6.92 0.42
C GLU A 5 -1.77 6.69 -0.49
N GLU A 6 -1.66 7.12 -1.75
CA GLU A 6 -2.70 7.02 -2.76
C GLU A 6 -2.15 6.60 -4.12
N HIS A 7 -3.05 6.21 -5.03
CA HIS A 7 -2.67 5.88 -6.39
C HIS A 7 -2.35 7.14 -7.20
N LEU A 8 -1.28 7.07 -7.99
CA LEU A 8 -0.91 8.13 -8.92
C LEU A 8 -1.71 8.05 -10.22
N SER A 9 -1.70 9.13 -10.99
CA SER A 9 -2.10 9.09 -12.39
C SER A 9 -1.14 8.21 -13.22
N LYS A 10 -1.61 7.78 -14.39
CA LYS A 10 -0.78 7.00 -15.34
C LYS A 10 0.53 7.71 -15.70
N ILE A 11 0.48 9.03 -15.90
CA ILE A 11 1.65 9.84 -16.30
C ILE A 11 2.67 9.90 -15.15
N GLN A 12 2.20 10.12 -13.92
CA GLN A 12 3.05 10.15 -12.73
C GLN A 12 3.74 8.79 -12.49
N TYR A 13 3.01 7.68 -12.61
CA TYR A 13 3.63 6.35 -12.55
C TYR A 13 4.70 6.14 -13.62
N GLN A 14 4.42 6.56 -14.86
CA GLN A 14 5.40 6.45 -15.96
C GLN A 14 6.66 7.25 -15.67
N HIS A 15 6.54 8.44 -15.07
CA HIS A 15 7.69 9.25 -14.70
C HIS A 15 8.59 8.53 -13.68
N LEU A 16 8.00 8.04 -12.59
CA LEU A 16 8.75 7.32 -11.55
C LEU A 16 9.38 6.03 -12.06
N LEU A 17 8.70 5.30 -12.95
CA LEU A 17 9.27 4.11 -13.58
C LEU A 17 10.46 4.46 -14.49
N ARG A 18 10.40 5.57 -15.23
CA ARG A 18 11.54 6.02 -16.06
C ARG A 18 12.76 6.34 -15.19
N VAL A 19 12.57 7.05 -14.08
CA VAL A 19 13.65 7.31 -13.11
C VAL A 19 14.22 6.00 -12.58
N ALA A 20 13.38 5.06 -12.14
CA ALA A 20 13.84 3.76 -11.67
C ALA A 20 14.68 2.99 -12.72
N ILE A 21 14.30 3.06 -14.00
CA ILE A 21 15.05 2.45 -15.10
C ILE A 21 16.40 3.15 -15.30
N GLN A 22 16.42 4.49 -15.29
CA GLN A 22 17.64 5.27 -15.48
C GLN A 22 18.67 5.01 -14.37
N GLU A 23 18.19 4.85 -13.13
CA GLU A 23 19.02 4.52 -11.96
C GLU A 23 19.40 3.03 -11.88
N GLY A 24 19.02 2.20 -12.86
CA GLY A 24 19.35 0.76 -12.88
C GLY A 24 18.60 -0.09 -11.85
N CYS A 25 17.43 0.37 -11.36
CA CYS A 25 16.60 -0.37 -10.42
C CYS A 25 15.82 -1.50 -11.13
N ASN A 26 16.44 -2.67 -11.24
CA ASN A 26 15.90 -3.81 -12.00
C ASN A 26 14.67 -4.50 -11.35
N TYR A 27 14.42 -4.29 -10.06
CA TYR A 27 13.28 -4.87 -9.35
C TYR A 27 12.57 -3.82 -8.50
N PHE A 28 11.45 -3.32 -9.02
CA PHE A 28 10.73 -2.18 -8.44
C PHE A 28 9.22 -2.41 -8.47
N THR A 29 8.51 -1.87 -7.47
CA THR A 29 7.05 -1.93 -7.39
C THR A 29 6.53 -0.83 -6.48
N PHE A 30 5.27 -0.44 -6.68
CA PHE A 30 4.55 0.49 -5.81
C PHE A 30 3.72 -0.29 -4.78
N ASN A 31 3.57 0.28 -3.59
CA ASN A 31 2.86 -0.31 -2.47
C ASN A 31 1.90 0.73 -1.88
N ILE A 32 0.64 0.62 -2.30
CA ILE A 32 -0.50 1.31 -1.69
C ILE A 32 -1.20 0.25 -0.83
N PRO A 33 -1.54 0.51 0.45
CA PRO A 33 -2.30 -0.43 1.26
C PRO A 33 -3.70 -0.63 0.67
N ASN A 34 -4.08 -1.89 0.40
CA ASN A 34 -5.45 -2.20 0.01
C ASN A 34 -6.28 -2.43 1.27
N THR A 35 -7.35 -1.64 1.49
CA THR A 35 -8.28 -1.86 2.59
C THR A 35 -9.07 -3.15 2.41
N VAL A 36 -9.17 -3.94 3.48
CA VAL A 36 -9.99 -5.15 3.57
C VAL A 36 -10.95 -5.00 4.73
N CYS A 37 -12.24 -5.13 4.50
CA CYS A 37 -13.22 -5.13 5.57
C CYS A 37 -13.34 -6.51 6.21
N ASN A 38 -13.18 -6.58 7.54
CA ASN A 38 -13.33 -7.83 8.29
C ASN A 38 -14.80 -8.24 8.47
N VAL A 39 -15.73 -7.29 8.34
CA VAL A 39 -17.18 -7.54 8.52
C VAL A 39 -17.82 -8.10 7.26
N CYS A 40 -17.66 -7.43 6.12
CA CYS A 40 -18.33 -7.81 4.87
C CYS A 40 -17.40 -8.40 3.80
N GLY A 41 -16.10 -8.51 4.08
CA GLY A 41 -15.10 -9.06 3.16
C GLY A 41 -14.77 -8.19 1.95
N HIS A 42 -15.32 -6.98 1.85
CA HIS A 42 -15.03 -6.07 0.73
C HIS A 42 -13.55 -5.66 0.71
N ILE A 43 -12.96 -5.66 -0.49
CA ILE A 43 -11.57 -5.24 -0.72
C ILE A 43 -11.60 -4.02 -1.63
N ASP A 44 -10.97 -2.94 -1.16
CA ASP A 44 -10.72 -1.74 -1.93
C ASP A 44 -9.20 -1.60 -2.17
N LYS A 45 -8.80 -1.07 -3.32
CA LYS A 45 -7.38 -0.90 -3.68
C LYS A 45 -6.77 0.37 -3.09
N ASN A 46 -7.57 1.20 -2.42
CA ASN A 46 -7.14 2.43 -1.78
C ASN A 46 -6.93 2.23 -0.27
N ASN A 47 -6.15 3.13 0.32
CA ASN A 47 -5.84 3.17 1.76
C ASN A 47 -6.96 3.87 2.56
N LEU A 48 -8.15 3.27 2.56
CA LEU A 48 -9.33 3.82 3.23
C LEU A 48 -9.28 3.60 4.74
N LYS A 49 -9.99 4.46 5.49
CA LYS A 49 -10.17 4.37 6.96
C LYS A 49 -11.50 3.74 7.38
N THR A 50 -12.39 3.52 6.42
CA THR A 50 -13.71 2.91 6.58
C THR A 50 -14.03 2.06 5.37
N CYS A 51 -14.84 1.02 5.56
CA CYS A 51 -15.33 0.21 4.45
C CYS A 51 -16.37 0.99 3.63
N PRO A 52 -16.18 1.18 2.30
CA PRO A 52 -17.14 1.93 1.47
C PRO A 52 -18.46 1.18 1.23
N LYS A 53 -18.50 -0.13 1.51
CA LYS A 53 -19.69 -0.98 1.29
C LYS A 53 -20.62 -1.04 2.52
N CYS A 54 -20.07 -1.05 3.72
CA CYS A 54 -20.84 -1.25 4.96
C CYS A 54 -20.53 -0.24 6.07
N ASN A 55 -19.67 0.74 5.82
CA ASN A 55 -19.23 1.78 6.76
C ASN A 55 -18.54 1.27 8.04
N SER A 56 -18.22 -0.03 8.12
CA SER A 56 -17.46 -0.57 9.25
C SER A 56 -16.05 0.04 9.32
N HIS A 57 -15.61 0.30 10.56
CA HIS A 57 -14.22 0.66 10.89
C HIS A 57 -13.36 -0.56 11.21
N ASP A 58 -13.94 -1.76 11.31
CA ASP A 58 -13.20 -3.01 11.46
C ASP A 58 -12.64 -3.43 10.09
N ILE A 59 -11.47 -2.89 9.81
CA ILE A 59 -10.71 -3.06 8.59
C ILE A 59 -9.27 -3.51 8.88
N ASP A 60 -8.69 -4.18 7.91
CA ASP A 60 -7.28 -4.54 7.84
C ASP A 60 -6.70 -4.04 6.52
N TYR A 61 -5.39 -4.18 6.33
CA TYR A 61 -4.70 -3.75 5.12
C TYR A 61 -3.91 -4.91 4.51
N LEU A 62 -4.00 -5.07 3.20
CA LEU A 62 -3.07 -5.90 2.44
C LEU A 62 -1.90 -5.02 1.99
N THR A 63 -0.68 -5.38 2.38
CA THR A 63 0.50 -4.62 2.00
C THR A 63 1.73 -5.51 1.84
N ARG A 64 2.73 -5.01 1.10
CA ARG A 64 4.02 -5.68 0.92
C ARG A 64 5.03 -5.16 1.93
N ILE A 65 5.30 -5.95 2.97
CA ILE A 65 6.36 -5.66 3.95
C ILE A 65 7.68 -6.29 3.51
N ILE A 66 7.65 -7.57 3.13
CA ILE A 66 8.83 -8.36 2.74
C ILE A 66 8.74 -8.88 1.30
N GLY A 67 8.16 -8.08 0.40
CA GLY A 67 8.10 -8.35 -1.05
C GLY A 67 6.80 -8.98 -1.55
N TYR A 68 6.07 -9.72 -0.73
CA TYR A 68 4.75 -10.28 -1.10
C TYR A 68 3.61 -9.65 -0.29
N MET A 69 2.41 -9.70 -0.87
CA MET A 69 1.21 -9.08 -0.30
C MET A 69 0.54 -10.03 0.69
N LYS A 70 0.24 -9.55 1.89
CA LYS A 70 -0.47 -10.28 2.93
C LYS A 70 -1.19 -9.28 3.84
N ARG A 71 -2.22 -9.75 4.56
CA ARG A 71 -2.88 -8.97 5.61
C ARG A 71 -1.86 -8.58 6.69
N VAL A 72 -1.89 -7.33 7.16
CA VAL A 72 -1.00 -6.87 8.24
C VAL A 72 -1.18 -7.75 9.47
N SER A 73 -2.43 -8.02 9.87
CA SER A 73 -2.75 -8.89 11.01
C SER A 73 -2.14 -10.29 10.93
N ASN A 74 -1.93 -10.83 9.72
CA ASN A 74 -1.40 -12.17 9.53
C ASN A 74 0.13 -12.22 9.47
N PHE A 75 0.84 -11.09 9.49
CA PHE A 75 2.30 -11.09 9.59
C PHE A 75 2.77 -11.41 11.02
N SER A 76 4.05 -11.76 11.20
CA SER A 76 4.63 -11.89 12.54
C SER A 76 4.53 -10.57 13.30
N GLN A 77 4.51 -10.62 14.63
CA GLN A 77 4.44 -9.43 15.47
C GLN A 77 5.53 -8.40 15.12
N SER A 78 6.77 -8.86 14.87
CA SER A 78 7.88 -7.98 14.42
C SER A 78 7.58 -7.23 13.13
N ARG A 79 6.90 -7.87 12.17
CA ARG A 79 6.52 -7.26 10.89
C ARG A 79 5.29 -6.37 11.02
N GLN A 80 4.37 -6.67 11.94
CA GLN A 80 3.28 -5.75 12.29
C GLN A 80 3.83 -4.44 12.88
N LEU A 81 4.81 -4.54 13.79
CA LEU A 81 5.50 -3.37 14.35
C LEU A 81 6.25 -2.58 13.27
N GLU A 82 6.88 -3.27 12.32
CA GLU A 82 7.49 -2.62 11.16
C GLU A 82 6.44 -1.88 10.33
N ALA A 83 5.32 -2.53 9.99
CA ALA A 83 4.23 -1.95 9.20
C ALA A 83 3.76 -0.60 9.77
N ASN A 84 3.59 -0.54 11.09
CA ASN A 84 3.13 0.67 11.80
C ASN A 84 4.14 1.83 11.75
N LYS A 85 5.40 1.57 11.41
CA LYS A 85 6.46 2.59 11.29
C LYS A 85 6.74 2.98 9.84
N ARG A 86 6.10 2.35 8.86
CA ARG A 86 6.39 2.60 7.44
C ARG A 86 5.84 3.95 7.03
N HIS A 87 6.68 4.74 6.38
CA HIS A 87 6.26 5.95 5.72
C HIS A 87 5.59 5.62 4.38
N TYR A 88 4.46 6.28 4.10
CA TYR A 88 3.76 6.29 2.84
C TYR A 88 3.77 7.73 2.33
N ALA A 89 4.35 7.96 1.15
CA ALA A 89 4.53 9.30 0.61
C ALA A 89 3.21 9.85 0.04
N THR A 90 2.94 11.13 0.29
CA THR A 90 1.86 11.90 -0.36
C THR A 90 2.31 12.39 -1.73
N ILE A 91 1.37 12.78 -2.60
CA ILE A 91 1.71 13.38 -3.91
C ILE A 91 2.58 14.64 -3.75
N SER A 92 2.37 15.44 -2.70
CA SER A 92 3.18 16.64 -2.44
C SER A 92 4.64 16.36 -2.05
N GLN A 93 4.99 15.11 -1.75
CA GLN A 93 6.33 14.67 -1.37
C GLN A 93 7.10 14.02 -2.54
N LEU A 94 6.47 13.87 -3.71
CA LEU A 94 7.03 13.26 -4.92
C LEU A 94 7.43 14.31 -5.95
#